data_AF-T2IQG0-F1
#
_entry.id   AF-T2IQG0-F1
#
_cell.length_a   1.000
_cell.length_b   1.000
_cell.length_c   1.000
_cell.angle_alpha   90.00
_cell.angle_beta   90.00
_cell.angle_gamma   90.00
#
_symmetry.space_group_name_H-M   'P 1'
#
loop_
_entity.id
_entity.type
_entity.pdbx_description
1 polymer ?
#
loop_
_entity_poly.entity_id
_entity_poly.type
_entity_poly.pdbx_seq_one_letter_code
_entity_poly.pdbx_strand_id
1 'polypeptide(L)'
;MKAAIDAKHYFISIDQVELRYRGLKQQEFYNFVERLLDDHENTNAFREQLQIRLTDTLPEIKTEEEKIALQNYVKYLNKLSNNELGLQLLSRFKAYQLDDYSILRVLSNFIRNLDKRDLLDIKDLVSLVNHNYSMFEKLRDVIGLDQNQSTPETYALMIQFIALYNRHGILYLKFNDLVRVLRQWYKPYQAILSIRKEYTFGTYKQPKAFKEPIPGIDIYEKYKKLLSDKKTGMVFINFSHEHQI
;
A
#
# COMPACT_ATOMS: atom_id res chain seq x y z
N MET A 1 1.34 7.68 -7.40
CA MET A 1 2.45 8.06 -6.50
C MET A 1 2.84 6.97 -5.50
N LYS A 2 1.96 6.47 -4.63
CA LYS A 2 2.31 5.41 -3.64
C LYS A 2 2.92 4.15 -4.27
N ALA A 3 2.31 3.61 -5.32
CA ALA A 3 2.85 2.45 -6.03
C ALA A 3 4.28 2.67 -6.56
N ALA A 4 4.59 3.88 -7.02
CA ALA A 4 5.93 4.25 -7.47
C ALA A 4 6.96 4.25 -6.33
N ILE A 5 6.55 4.73 -5.14
CA ILE A 5 7.41 4.74 -3.94
C ILE A 5 7.66 3.32 -3.45
N ASP A 6 6.62 2.49 -3.40
CA ASP A 6 6.68 1.11 -2.92
C ASP A 6 7.55 0.24 -3.85
N ALA A 7 7.54 0.50 -5.15
CA ALA A 7 8.31 -0.23 -6.16
C ALA A 7 9.63 0.47 -6.58
N LYS A 8 10.02 1.57 -5.92
CA LYS A 8 11.19 2.41 -6.29
C LYS A 8 12.48 1.62 -6.53
N HIS A 9 12.72 0.58 -5.74
CA HIS A 9 13.94 -0.23 -5.84
C HIS A 9 13.95 -1.06 -7.13
N TYR A 10 12.79 -1.53 -7.59
CA TYR A 10 12.71 -2.23 -8.87
C TYR A 10 13.00 -1.29 -10.03
N PHE A 11 12.42 -0.08 -10.03
CA PHE A 11 12.72 0.93 -11.04
C PHE A 11 14.21 1.26 -11.12
N ILE A 12 14.85 1.56 -9.97
CA ILE A 12 16.27 1.87 -9.90
C ILE A 12 17.13 0.67 -10.35
N SER A 13 16.78 -0.56 -9.97
CA SER A 13 17.54 -1.74 -10.37
C SER A 13 17.40 -2.08 -11.86
N ILE A 14 16.23 -1.88 -12.45
CA ILE A 14 15.99 -2.02 -13.90
C ILE A 14 16.90 -1.05 -14.66
N ASP A 15 16.86 0.23 -14.29
CA ASP A 15 17.68 1.28 -14.89
C ASP A 15 19.19 1.02 -14.77
N GLN A 16 19.66 0.63 -13.58
CA GLN A 16 21.07 0.29 -13.38
C GLN A 16 21.56 -0.86 -14.26
N VAL A 17 20.70 -1.86 -14.50
CA VAL A 17 21.04 -2.97 -15.40
C VAL A 17 21.09 -2.49 -16.85
N GLU A 18 20.11 -1.71 -17.31
CA GLU A 18 20.08 -1.15 -18.67
C GLU A 18 21.27 -0.22 -18.93
N LEU A 19 21.66 0.59 -17.95
CA LEU A 19 22.81 1.49 -18.05
C LEU A 19 24.14 0.74 -18.14
N ARG A 20 24.30 -0.33 -17.34
CA ARG A 20 25.56 -1.07 -17.22
C ARG A 20 25.78 -2.09 -18.34
N TYR A 21 24.72 -2.74 -18.82
CA TYR A 21 24.82 -3.86 -19.76
C TYR A 21 24.20 -3.49 -21.10
N ARG A 22 25.01 -2.94 -22.01
CA ARG A 22 24.55 -2.38 -23.30
C ARG A 22 24.95 -3.21 -24.52
N GLY A 23 25.18 -4.51 -24.36
CA GLY A 23 25.45 -5.38 -25.51
C GLY A 23 24.26 -5.45 -26.47
N LEU A 24 24.52 -5.85 -27.73
CA LEU A 24 23.51 -5.83 -28.80
C LEU A 24 22.25 -6.62 -28.43
N LYS A 25 22.43 -7.83 -27.88
CA LYS A 25 21.31 -8.70 -27.48
C LYS A 25 20.54 -8.18 -26.27
N GLN A 26 21.23 -7.53 -25.34
CA GLN A 26 20.58 -6.85 -24.22
C GLN A 26 19.73 -5.68 -24.71
N GLN A 27 20.24 -4.86 -25.63
CA GLN A 27 19.47 -3.76 -26.22
C GLN A 27 18.26 -4.25 -27.01
N GLU A 28 18.40 -5.32 -27.81
CA GLU A 28 17.28 -5.97 -28.49
C GLU A 28 16.22 -6.45 -27.49
N PHE A 29 16.63 -6.96 -26.33
CA PHE A 29 15.74 -7.37 -25.26
C PHE A 29 15.03 -6.18 -24.60
N TYR A 30 15.76 -5.11 -24.28
CA TYR A 30 15.17 -3.90 -23.67
C TYR A 30 14.15 -3.25 -24.60
N ASN A 31 14.47 -3.14 -25.89
CA ASN A 31 13.53 -2.64 -26.90
C ASN A 31 12.29 -3.54 -27.09
N PHE A 32 12.42 -4.84 -26.83
CA PHE A 32 11.27 -5.75 -26.77
C PHE A 32 10.42 -5.46 -25.53
N VAL A 33 11.04 -5.30 -24.35
CA VAL A 33 10.32 -4.96 -23.11
C VAL A 33 9.57 -3.66 -23.25
N GLU A 34 10.16 -2.63 -23.86
CA GLU A 34 9.49 -1.34 -24.09
C GLU A 34 8.22 -1.48 -24.92
N ARG A 35 8.29 -2.21 -26.03
CA ARG A 35 7.10 -2.51 -26.84
C ARG A 35 6.07 -3.34 -26.08
N LEU A 36 6.52 -4.30 -25.29
CA LEU A 36 5.64 -5.14 -24.49
C LEU A 36 4.95 -4.35 -23.37
N LEU A 37 5.61 -3.34 -22.80
CA LEU A 37 5.00 -2.46 -21.80
C LEU A 37 3.81 -1.67 -22.36
N ASP A 38 3.83 -1.35 -23.64
CA ASP A 38 2.77 -0.57 -24.29
C ASP A 38 1.60 -1.44 -24.78
N ASP A 39 1.83 -2.72 -25.10
CA ASP A 39 0.86 -3.58 -25.81
C ASP A 39 0.50 -4.89 -25.07
N HIS A 40 0.75 -4.99 -23.76
CA HIS A 40 0.37 -6.17 -23.00
C HIS A 40 -1.10 -6.15 -22.60
N GLU A 41 -1.79 -7.29 -22.76
CA GLU A 41 -3.20 -7.44 -22.37
C GLU A 41 -3.41 -7.41 -20.85
N ASN A 42 -2.50 -8.04 -20.11
CA ASN A 42 -2.54 -8.14 -18.65
C ASN A 42 -1.17 -8.56 -18.09
N THR A 43 -1.00 -8.42 -16.77
CA THR A 43 0.24 -8.79 -16.06
C THR A 43 0.71 -10.24 -16.26
N ASN A 44 -0.19 -11.21 -16.47
CA ASN A 44 0.20 -12.60 -16.68
C ASN A 44 0.75 -12.80 -18.10
N ALA A 45 0.06 -12.25 -19.11
CA ALA A 45 0.52 -12.25 -20.50
C ALA A 45 1.88 -11.56 -20.63
N PHE A 46 2.08 -10.44 -19.93
CA PHE A 46 3.37 -9.75 -19.87
C PHE A 46 4.49 -10.66 -19.37
N ARG A 47 4.27 -11.38 -18.26
CA ARG A 47 5.27 -12.29 -17.65
C ARG A 47 5.60 -13.47 -18.55
N GLU A 48 4.58 -14.04 -19.18
CA GLU A 48 4.76 -15.18 -20.07
C GLU A 48 5.60 -14.80 -21.29
N GLN A 49 5.24 -13.71 -21.98
CA GLN A 49 6.00 -13.21 -23.13
C GLN A 49 7.43 -12.81 -22.75
N LEU A 50 7.62 -12.20 -21.58
CA LEU A 50 8.95 -11.86 -21.07
C LEU A 50 9.81 -13.11 -20.82
N GLN A 51 9.23 -14.18 -20.27
CA GLN A 51 9.94 -15.43 -19.98
C GLN A 51 10.28 -16.20 -21.27
N ILE A 52 9.37 -16.20 -22.25
CA ILE A 52 9.64 -16.77 -23.58
C ILE A 52 10.83 -16.05 -24.20
N ARG A 53 10.78 -14.71 -24.28
CA ARG A 53 11.87 -13.92 -24.87
C ARG A 53 13.20 -14.12 -24.16
N LEU A 54 13.18 -14.25 -22.83
CA LEU A 54 14.39 -14.50 -22.04
C LEU A 54 15.04 -15.83 -22.44
N THR A 55 14.22 -16.88 -22.57
CA THR A 55 14.69 -18.23 -22.92
C THR A 55 15.35 -18.24 -24.29
N ASP A 56 14.82 -17.48 -25.25
CA ASP A 56 15.39 -17.35 -26.59
C ASP A 56 16.69 -16.53 -26.62
N THR A 57 16.80 -15.52 -25.74
CA THR A 57 17.92 -14.56 -25.76
C THR A 57 19.14 -15.08 -24.97
N LEU A 58 18.95 -15.84 -23.90
CA LEU A 58 20.03 -16.31 -23.03
C LEU A 58 21.14 -17.12 -23.76
N PRO A 59 20.83 -18.03 -24.71
CA PRO A 59 21.85 -18.76 -25.47
C PRO A 59 22.76 -17.86 -26.32
N GLU A 60 22.28 -16.68 -26.71
CA GLU A 60 23.00 -15.74 -27.58
C GLU A 60 23.97 -14.82 -26.81
N ILE A 61 23.86 -14.82 -25.47
CA ILE A 61 24.72 -14.02 -24.59
C ILE A 61 26.00 -14.79 -24.26
N LYS A 62 27.15 -14.15 -24.47
CA LYS A 62 28.47 -14.80 -24.39
C LYS A 62 28.95 -15.01 -22.96
N THR A 63 28.68 -14.06 -22.06
CA THR A 63 29.23 -14.09 -20.71
C THR A 63 28.18 -14.47 -19.66
N GLU A 64 28.59 -15.21 -18.63
CA GLU A 64 27.70 -15.56 -17.52
C GLU A 64 27.26 -14.33 -16.71
N GLU A 65 28.11 -13.30 -16.59
CA GLU A 65 27.73 -12.04 -15.91
C GLU A 65 26.55 -11.36 -16.63
N GLU A 66 26.60 -11.27 -17.96
CA GLU A 66 25.51 -10.68 -18.75
C GLU A 66 24.23 -11.51 -18.69
N LYS A 67 24.33 -12.85 -18.67
CA LYS A 67 23.17 -13.73 -18.49
C LYS A 67 22.51 -13.50 -17.14
N ILE A 68 23.30 -13.45 -16.07
CA ILE A 68 22.82 -13.18 -14.71
C ILE A 68 22.17 -11.78 -14.64
N ALA A 69 22.77 -10.78 -15.27
CA ALA A 69 22.21 -9.44 -15.33
C ALA A 69 20.83 -9.42 -16.00
N LEU A 70 20.67 -10.09 -17.15
CA LEU A 70 19.40 -10.17 -17.85
C LEU A 70 18.34 -10.97 -17.07
N GLN A 71 18.73 -12.05 -16.38
CA GLN A 71 17.83 -12.78 -15.49
C GLN A 71 17.38 -11.92 -14.30
N ASN A 72 18.28 -11.14 -13.71
CA ASN A 72 17.94 -10.21 -12.63
C ASN A 72 17.00 -9.11 -13.13
N TYR A 73 17.23 -8.58 -14.33
CA TYR A 73 16.34 -7.64 -15.00
C TYR A 73 14.91 -8.20 -15.12
N VAL A 74 14.76 -9.40 -15.67
CA VAL A 74 13.45 -10.08 -15.77
C VAL A 74 12.85 -10.34 -14.39
N LYS A 75 13.65 -10.71 -13.40
CA LYS A 75 13.18 -10.88 -12.01
C LYS A 75 12.61 -9.58 -11.44
N TYR A 76 13.23 -8.42 -11.70
CA TYR A 76 12.71 -7.14 -11.25
C TYR A 76 11.41 -6.77 -11.96
N LEU A 77 11.30 -7.01 -13.27
CA LEU A 77 10.06 -6.82 -14.04
C LEU A 77 8.93 -7.75 -13.56
N ASN A 78 9.24 -9.01 -13.25
CA ASN A 78 8.28 -9.96 -12.68
C ASN A 78 7.78 -9.53 -11.29
N LYS A 79 8.65 -8.91 -10.49
CA LYS A 79 8.25 -8.33 -9.21
C LYS A 79 7.40 -7.07 -9.40
N LEU A 80 7.75 -6.22 -10.36
CA LEU A 80 7.01 -5.00 -10.66
C LEU A 80 5.61 -5.30 -11.21
N SER A 81 5.48 -6.29 -12.08
CA SER A 81 4.21 -6.78 -12.66
C SER A 81 3.25 -7.42 -11.65
N ASN A 82 3.59 -7.52 -10.35
CA ASN A 82 2.58 -7.90 -9.34
C ASN A 82 1.48 -6.84 -9.20
N ASN A 83 1.72 -5.64 -9.71
CA ASN A 83 0.76 -4.55 -9.74
C ASN A 83 0.77 -3.94 -11.14
N GLU A 84 -0.38 -3.93 -11.81
CA GLU A 84 -0.58 -3.32 -13.12
C GLU A 84 -0.13 -1.85 -13.15
N LEU A 85 -0.42 -1.10 -12.07
CA LEU A 85 0.06 0.28 -11.93
C LEU A 85 1.58 0.39 -11.95
N GLY A 86 2.29 -0.65 -11.51
CA GLY A 86 3.75 -0.71 -11.56
C GLY A 86 4.28 -0.76 -12.98
N LEU A 87 3.63 -1.51 -13.88
CA LEU A 87 3.98 -1.59 -15.30
C LEU A 87 3.63 -0.29 -16.02
N GLN A 88 2.43 0.25 -15.78
CA GLN A 88 2.02 1.53 -16.35
C GLN A 88 2.96 2.68 -15.93
N LEU A 89 3.39 2.69 -14.67
CA LEU A 89 4.39 3.65 -14.20
C LEU A 89 5.73 3.46 -14.90
N LEU A 90 6.19 2.23 -15.13
CA LEU A 90 7.44 1.97 -15.84
C LEU A 90 7.37 2.47 -17.29
N SER A 91 6.29 2.17 -18.01
CA SER A 91 6.05 2.68 -19.36
C SER A 91 6.14 4.21 -19.37
N ARG A 92 5.44 4.89 -18.44
CA ARG A 92 5.51 6.36 -18.33
C ARG A 92 6.90 6.89 -18.01
N PHE A 93 7.61 6.27 -17.05
CA PHE A 93 8.97 6.69 -16.72
C PHE A 93 9.91 6.61 -17.93
N LYS A 94 9.80 5.53 -18.72
CA LYS A 94 10.57 5.35 -19.95
C LYS A 94 10.16 6.33 -21.05
N ALA A 95 8.85 6.55 -21.25
CA ALA A 95 8.33 7.47 -22.25
C ALA A 95 8.77 8.92 -22.02
N TYR A 96 8.85 9.36 -20.75
CA TYR A 96 9.28 10.71 -20.39
C TYR A 96 10.80 10.87 -20.28
N GLN A 97 11.60 9.85 -20.62
CA GLN A 97 13.07 9.85 -20.49
C GLN A 97 13.50 10.39 -19.11
N LEU A 98 12.77 9.99 -18.08
CA LEU A 98 13.14 10.32 -16.71
C LEU A 98 14.23 9.34 -16.30
N ASP A 99 15.42 9.57 -16.86
CA ASP A 99 16.64 8.78 -16.67
C ASP A 99 17.10 8.81 -15.21
N ASP A 100 16.52 9.70 -14.39
CA ASP A 100 16.84 9.84 -13.00
C ASP A 100 15.73 9.31 -12.09
N TYR A 101 15.63 7.98 -12.01
CA TYR A 101 14.83 7.29 -10.99
C TYR A 101 15.28 7.64 -9.54
N SER A 102 16.39 8.37 -9.34
CA SER A 102 16.74 8.92 -8.03
C SER A 102 15.67 9.87 -7.50
N ILE A 103 14.84 10.47 -8.36
CA ILE A 103 13.72 11.31 -7.92
C ILE A 103 12.74 10.54 -7.03
N LEU A 104 12.49 9.25 -7.32
CA LEU A 104 11.69 8.37 -6.47
C LEU A 104 12.36 8.09 -5.13
N ARG A 105 13.70 8.00 -5.12
CA ARG A 105 14.47 7.84 -3.89
C ARG A 105 14.38 9.09 -3.03
N VAL A 106 14.51 10.27 -3.63
CA VAL A 106 14.39 11.55 -2.92
C VAL A 106 12.98 11.72 -2.37
N LEU A 107 11.94 11.48 -3.17
CA LEU A 107 10.55 11.51 -2.74
C LEU A 107 10.26 10.53 -1.59
N SER A 108 10.80 9.31 -1.69
CA SER A 108 10.62 8.32 -0.62
C SER A 108 11.32 8.73 0.68
N ASN A 109 12.52 9.31 0.59
CA ASN A 109 13.21 9.86 1.76
C ASN A 109 12.45 11.05 2.34
N PHE A 110 11.93 11.93 1.49
CA PHE A 110 11.09 13.05 1.87
C PHE A 110 9.88 12.59 2.68
N ILE A 111 9.14 11.59 2.18
CA ILE A 111 7.97 11.03 2.88
C ILE A 111 8.35 10.37 4.20
N ARG A 112 9.46 9.60 4.25
CA ARG A 112 9.96 9.03 5.50
C ARG A 112 10.32 10.09 6.54
N ASN A 113 10.82 11.25 6.11
CA ASN A 113 11.13 12.36 7.01
C ASN A 113 9.87 13.05 7.57
N LEU A 114 8.71 12.85 6.94
CA LEU A 114 7.43 13.32 7.47
C LEU A 114 6.94 12.50 8.67
N ASP A 115 7.49 11.30 8.91
CA ASP A 115 7.10 10.45 10.06
C ASP A 115 7.31 11.16 11.41
N LYS A 116 8.20 12.14 11.48
CA LYS A 116 8.49 12.93 12.69
C LYS A 116 7.70 14.23 12.81
N ARG A 117 6.91 14.59 11.80
CA ARG A 117 6.18 15.87 11.75
C ARG A 117 4.70 15.69 12.09
N ASP A 118 4.07 16.80 12.48
CA ASP A 118 2.63 16.89 12.49
C ASP A 118 2.14 16.90 11.03
N LEU A 119 1.30 15.92 10.69
CA LEU A 119 0.76 15.76 9.35
C LEU A 119 -0.57 16.51 9.19
N LEU A 120 -1.14 17.05 10.27
CA LEU A 120 -2.42 17.76 10.24
C LEU A 120 -2.25 19.24 9.86
N ASP A 121 -1.05 19.79 10.00
CA ASP A 121 -0.73 21.14 9.52
C ASP A 121 -0.45 21.12 8.01
N ILE A 122 -1.51 21.35 7.24
CA ILE A 122 -1.42 21.41 5.78
C ILE A 122 -0.55 22.59 5.30
N LYS A 123 -0.49 23.70 6.04
CA LYS A 123 0.26 24.89 5.61
C LYS A 123 1.76 24.63 5.69
N ASP A 124 2.19 23.95 6.75
CA ASP A 124 3.57 23.50 6.90
C ASP A 124 3.97 22.52 5.80
N LEU A 125 3.08 21.58 5.45
CA LEU A 125 3.31 20.64 4.35
C LEU A 125 3.42 21.35 2.99
N VAL A 126 2.54 22.32 2.71
CA VAL A 126 2.58 23.14 1.49
C VAL A 126 3.88 23.91 1.40
N SER A 127 4.33 24.54 2.50
CA SER A 127 5.63 25.22 2.54
C SER A 127 6.78 24.26 2.20
N LEU A 128 6.75 23.05 2.75
CA LEU A 128 7.77 22.02 2.50
C LEU A 128 7.80 21.55 1.04
N VAL A 129 6.63 21.38 0.43
CA VAL A 129 6.49 21.06 -1.00
C VAL A 129 6.99 22.21 -1.85
N ASN A 130 6.63 23.46 -1.53
CA ASN A 130 7.10 24.64 -2.25
C ASN A 130 8.62 24.72 -2.35
N HIS A 131 9.33 24.47 -1.25
CA HIS A 131 10.80 24.45 -1.24
C HIS A 131 11.40 23.35 -2.15
N ASN A 132 10.62 22.33 -2.49
CA ASN A 132 11.05 21.18 -3.29
C ASN A 132 10.21 21.03 -4.58
N TYR A 133 9.53 22.10 -5.02
CA TYR A 133 8.46 22.00 -6.01
C TYR A 133 8.95 21.46 -7.37
N SER A 134 10.14 21.87 -7.81
CA SER A 134 10.75 21.39 -9.05
C SER A 134 10.94 19.87 -9.10
N MET A 135 11.07 19.20 -7.95
CA MET A 135 11.09 17.74 -7.86
C MET A 135 9.71 17.15 -8.11
N PHE A 136 8.67 17.72 -7.51
CA PHE A 136 7.29 17.25 -7.66
C PHE A 136 6.76 17.50 -9.07
N GLU A 137 7.15 18.62 -9.68
CA GLU A 137 6.80 18.98 -11.05
C GLU A 137 7.31 17.94 -12.05
N LYS A 138 8.56 17.45 -11.90
CA LYS A 138 9.10 16.37 -12.74
C LYS A 138 8.29 15.06 -12.67
N LEU A 139 7.55 14.85 -11.57
CA LEU A 139 6.70 13.68 -11.40
C LEU A 139 5.29 13.88 -11.95
N ARG A 140 4.89 15.11 -12.32
CA ARG A 140 3.55 15.46 -12.81
C ARG A 140 3.09 14.49 -13.89
N ASP A 141 3.90 14.36 -14.93
CA ASP A 141 3.53 13.60 -16.13
C ASP A 141 3.52 12.08 -15.87
N VAL A 142 4.41 11.61 -14.99
CA VAL A 142 4.45 10.20 -14.55
C VAL A 142 3.20 9.81 -13.79
N ILE A 143 2.82 10.62 -12.80
CA ILE A 143 1.66 10.34 -11.95
C ILE A 143 0.34 10.73 -12.62
N GLY A 144 0.39 11.34 -13.80
CA GLY A 144 -0.77 11.71 -14.63
C GLY A 144 -1.57 12.87 -14.07
N LEU A 145 -0.91 13.92 -13.57
CA LEU A 145 -1.57 15.17 -13.20
C LEU A 145 -1.59 16.14 -14.38
N ASP A 146 -2.71 16.84 -14.55
CA ASP A 146 -2.78 17.97 -15.48
C ASP A 146 -2.02 19.18 -14.93
N GLN A 147 -1.64 20.13 -15.80
CA GLN A 147 -0.96 21.37 -15.38
C GLN A 147 -1.71 22.12 -14.28
N ASN A 148 -3.04 22.18 -14.38
CA ASN A 148 -3.88 22.89 -13.40
C ASN A 148 -3.96 22.19 -12.04
N GLN A 149 -3.58 20.91 -11.98
CA GLN A 149 -3.55 20.10 -10.76
C GLN A 149 -2.13 19.96 -10.19
N SER A 150 -1.11 20.37 -10.94
CA SER A 150 0.28 20.42 -10.49
C SER A 150 0.45 21.67 -9.61
N THR A 151 -0.09 21.61 -8.40
CA THR A 151 0.01 22.68 -7.41
C THR A 151 0.68 22.18 -6.13
N PRO A 152 1.40 23.03 -5.40
CA PRO A 152 2.00 22.67 -4.11
C PRO A 152 0.99 22.07 -3.13
N GLU A 153 -0.24 22.57 -3.13
CA GLU A 153 -1.36 22.09 -2.33
C GLU A 153 -1.75 20.66 -2.70
N THR A 154 -1.83 20.35 -4.00
CA THR A 154 -2.16 19.01 -4.47
C THR A 154 -1.09 18.01 -4.04
N TYR A 155 0.18 18.35 -4.26
CA TYR A 155 1.29 17.50 -3.82
C TYR A 155 1.33 17.35 -2.30
N ALA A 156 1.03 18.41 -1.53
CA ALA A 156 0.95 18.37 -0.07
C ALA A 156 -0.13 17.39 0.42
N LEU A 157 -1.31 17.39 -0.21
CA LEU A 157 -2.36 16.42 0.09
C LEU A 157 -1.96 14.98 -0.26
N MET A 158 -1.28 14.78 -1.41
CA MET A 158 -0.79 13.46 -1.81
C MET A 158 0.24 12.90 -0.81
N ILE A 159 1.24 13.70 -0.41
CA ILE A 159 2.24 13.25 0.57
C ILE A 159 1.62 13.04 1.95
N GLN A 160 0.66 13.88 2.35
CA GLN A 160 -0.06 13.76 3.62
C GLN A 160 -0.80 12.44 3.68
N PHE A 161 -1.55 12.11 2.63
CA PHE A 161 -2.26 10.85 2.50
C PHE A 161 -1.29 9.67 2.60
N ILE A 162 -0.18 9.69 1.85
CA ILE A 162 0.79 8.59 1.86
C ILE A 162 1.45 8.44 3.24
N ALA A 163 1.83 9.54 3.88
CA ALA A 163 2.45 9.52 5.21
C ALA A 163 1.48 9.01 6.28
N LEU A 164 0.22 9.47 6.27
CA LEU A 164 -0.82 8.99 7.18
C LEU A 164 -1.12 7.51 6.97
N TYR A 165 -1.22 7.08 5.71
CA TYR A 165 -1.42 5.67 5.36
C TYR A 165 -0.25 4.81 5.87
N ASN A 166 1.00 5.24 5.69
CA ASN A 166 2.15 4.49 6.15
C ASN A 166 2.24 4.44 7.69
N ARG A 167 1.95 5.57 8.36
CA ARG A 167 1.98 5.69 9.82
C ARG A 167 0.90 4.84 10.50
N HIS A 168 -0.31 4.80 9.93
CA HIS A 168 -1.48 4.22 10.58
C HIS A 168 -2.01 2.94 9.91
N GLY A 169 -1.52 2.54 8.74
CA GLY A 169 -2.07 1.40 8.00
C GLY A 169 -2.04 0.09 8.80
N ILE A 170 -0.91 -0.23 9.45
CA ILE A 170 -0.81 -1.43 10.31
C ILE A 170 -1.68 -1.30 11.55
N LEU A 171 -1.71 -0.11 12.18
CA LEU A 171 -2.54 0.14 13.36
C LEU A 171 -4.04 0.01 13.03
N TYR A 172 -4.45 0.48 11.86
CA TYR A 172 -5.81 0.34 11.36
C TYR A 172 -6.19 -1.12 11.11
N LEU A 173 -5.30 -1.91 10.50
CA LEU A 173 -5.52 -3.35 10.34
C LEU A 173 -5.66 -4.06 11.69
N LYS A 174 -4.77 -3.79 12.64
CA LYS A 174 -4.84 -4.33 14.00
C LYS A 174 -6.11 -3.89 14.73
N PHE A 175 -6.55 -2.66 14.52
CA PHE A 175 -7.79 -2.15 15.07
C PHE A 175 -9.00 -2.89 14.48
N ASN A 176 -9.04 -3.13 13.17
CA ASN A 176 -10.09 -3.91 12.53
C ASN A 176 -10.12 -5.36 13.04
N ASP A 177 -8.96 -5.99 13.24
CA ASP A 177 -8.87 -7.31 13.86
C ASP A 177 -9.45 -7.33 15.27
N LEU A 178 -9.10 -6.32 16.08
CA LEU A 178 -9.66 -6.17 17.41
C LEU A 178 -11.18 -5.98 17.37
N VAL A 179 -11.69 -5.09 16.51
CA VAL A 179 -13.14 -4.87 16.33
C VAL A 179 -13.84 -6.16 15.96
N ARG A 180 -13.26 -6.96 15.05
CA ARG A 180 -13.81 -8.26 14.65
C ARG A 180 -13.89 -9.24 15.81
N VAL A 181 -12.85 -9.34 16.64
CA VAL A 181 -12.86 -10.19 17.84
C VAL A 181 -13.90 -9.71 18.85
N LEU A 182 -14.01 -8.40 19.07
CA LEU A 182 -15.03 -7.82 19.95
C LEU A 182 -16.45 -8.12 19.46
N ARG A 183 -16.70 -8.09 18.15
CA ARG A 183 -17.99 -8.50 17.55
C ARG A 183 -18.30 -9.97 17.82
N GLN A 184 -17.32 -10.84 17.61
CA GLN A 184 -17.50 -12.28 17.85
C GLN A 184 -17.79 -12.56 19.33
N TRP A 185 -17.11 -11.86 20.25
CA TRP A 185 -17.34 -12.00 21.69
C TRP A 185 -18.69 -11.42 22.15
N TYR A 186 -19.19 -10.37 21.49
CA TYR A 186 -20.44 -9.72 21.87
C TYR A 186 -21.67 -10.65 21.75
N LYS A 187 -21.70 -11.54 20.76
CA LYS A 187 -22.80 -12.51 20.55
C LYS A 187 -23.01 -13.45 21.74
N PRO A 188 -22.01 -14.26 22.18
CA PRO A 188 -22.17 -15.11 23.35
C PRO A 188 -22.37 -14.31 24.64
N TYR A 189 -21.79 -13.10 24.76
CA TYR A 189 -22.07 -12.22 25.89
C TYR A 189 -23.57 -11.86 25.99
N GLN A 190 -24.20 -11.45 24.89
CA GLN A 190 -25.64 -11.17 24.86
C GLN A 190 -26.46 -12.42 25.20
N ALA A 191 -26.09 -13.60 24.69
CA ALA A 191 -26.77 -14.86 25.03
C ALA A 191 -26.69 -15.17 26.53
N ILE A 192 -25.51 -15.02 27.14
CA ILE A 192 -25.32 -15.23 28.59
C ILE A 192 -26.18 -14.24 29.39
N LEU A 193 -26.23 -12.97 28.98
CA LEU A 193 -27.08 -11.97 29.64
C LEU A 193 -28.56 -12.32 29.54
N SER A 194 -29.03 -12.72 28.36
CA SER A 194 -30.43 -13.13 28.14
C SER A 194 -30.81 -14.31 29.03
N ILE A 195 -29.97 -15.36 29.07
CA ILE A 195 -30.17 -16.53 29.93
C ILE A 195 -30.19 -16.14 31.41
N ARG A 196 -29.24 -15.31 31.87
CA ARG A 196 -29.20 -14.86 33.27
C ARG A 196 -30.41 -14.00 33.65
N LYS A 197 -30.95 -13.23 32.71
CA LYS A 197 -32.14 -12.39 32.90
C LYS A 197 -33.43 -13.20 32.94
N GLU A 198 -33.53 -14.22 32.09
CA GLU A 198 -34.71 -15.10 32.01
C GLU A 198 -34.80 -16.06 33.20
N TYR A 199 -33.68 -16.67 33.59
CA TYR A 199 -33.64 -17.68 34.65
C TYR A 199 -33.10 -17.11 35.95
N THR A 200 -33.88 -16.30 36.66
CA THR A 200 -33.45 -15.65 37.92
C THR A 200 -33.41 -16.57 39.14
N PHE A 201 -32.61 -16.22 40.15
CA PHE A 201 -32.39 -17.02 41.37
C PHE A 201 -33.65 -17.27 42.21
N GLY A 202 -34.65 -16.39 42.11
CA GLY A 202 -35.93 -16.54 42.82
C GLY A 202 -36.87 -17.57 42.20
N THR A 203 -36.70 -17.89 40.92
CA THR A 203 -37.59 -18.78 40.15
C THR A 203 -36.91 -20.09 39.75
N TYR A 204 -35.58 -20.14 39.67
CA TYR A 204 -34.86 -21.32 39.17
C TYR A 204 -33.63 -21.66 40.02
N LYS A 205 -33.34 -22.96 40.14
CA LYS A 205 -32.08 -23.45 40.74
C LYS A 205 -30.93 -23.25 39.75
N GLN A 206 -30.08 -22.28 40.02
CA GLN A 206 -28.96 -21.91 39.14
C GLN A 206 -27.66 -22.69 39.47
N PRO A 207 -26.90 -23.15 38.45
CA PRO A 207 -25.54 -23.65 38.62
C PRO A 207 -24.57 -22.58 39.15
N LYS A 208 -23.45 -22.99 39.77
CA LYS A 208 -22.42 -22.07 40.29
C LYS A 208 -21.86 -21.11 39.22
N ALA A 209 -21.72 -21.58 37.98
CA ALA A 209 -21.24 -20.80 36.83
C ALA A 209 -22.11 -19.57 36.49
N PHE A 210 -23.38 -19.50 36.93
CA PHE A 210 -24.22 -18.31 36.74
C PHE A 210 -23.72 -17.09 37.52
N LYS A 211 -22.95 -17.31 38.59
CA LYS A 211 -22.39 -16.25 39.44
C LYS A 211 -20.98 -15.85 39.04
N GLU A 212 -20.36 -16.60 38.15
CA GLU A 212 -19.00 -16.30 37.68
C GLU A 212 -19.00 -15.06 36.78
N PRO A 213 -17.92 -14.24 36.83
CA PRO A 213 -17.78 -13.11 35.92
C PRO A 213 -17.69 -13.61 34.47
N ILE A 214 -18.33 -12.89 33.54
CA ILE A 214 -18.26 -13.26 32.13
C ILE A 214 -16.83 -13.01 31.63
N PRO A 215 -16.13 -14.02 31.11
CA PRO A 215 -14.75 -13.86 30.65
C PRO A 215 -14.64 -12.79 29.56
N GLY A 216 -13.64 -11.92 29.65
CA GLY A 216 -13.35 -10.91 28.62
C GLY A 216 -14.16 -9.60 28.73
N ILE A 217 -15.05 -9.47 29.71
CA ILE A 217 -15.90 -8.28 29.86
C ILE A 217 -15.09 -6.99 30.09
N ASP A 218 -14.02 -7.04 30.88
CA ASP A 218 -13.18 -5.88 31.17
C ASP A 218 -12.45 -5.38 29.90
N ILE A 219 -12.03 -6.32 29.05
CA ILE A 219 -11.38 -6.01 27.77
C ILE A 219 -12.39 -5.35 26.84
N TYR A 220 -13.60 -5.91 26.74
CA TYR A 220 -14.67 -5.36 25.92
C TYR A 220 -15.04 -3.93 26.33
N GLU A 221 -15.28 -3.69 27.62
CA GLU A 221 -15.65 -2.36 28.13
C GLU A 221 -14.53 -1.33 27.98
N LYS A 222 -13.27 -1.75 28.12
CA LYS A 222 -12.11 -0.88 27.85
C LYS A 222 -12.13 -0.34 26.42
N TYR A 223 -12.34 -1.21 25.43
CA TYR A 223 -12.28 -0.80 24.02
C TYR A 223 -13.58 -0.16 23.53
N LYS A 224 -14.75 -0.55 24.05
CA LYS A 224 -16.03 0.09 23.74
C LYS A 224 -16.02 1.60 24.01
N LYS A 225 -15.35 2.05 25.07
CA LYS A 225 -15.14 3.48 25.38
C LYS A 225 -14.31 4.23 24.34
N LEU A 226 -13.54 3.53 23.51
CA LEU A 226 -12.74 4.09 22.42
C LEU A 226 -13.48 4.05 21.07
N LEU A 227 -14.61 3.33 20.99
CA LEU A 227 -15.47 3.23 19.81
C LEU A 227 -16.58 4.28 19.77
N SER A 228 -16.55 5.24 20.70
CA SER A 228 -17.49 6.34 20.79
C SER A 228 -16.75 7.65 21.03
N ASP A 229 -17.24 8.71 20.40
CA ASP A 229 -16.78 10.05 20.66
C ASP A 229 -17.42 10.56 21.95
N LYS A 230 -16.56 10.89 22.93
CA LYS A 230 -17.00 11.41 24.24
C LYS A 230 -17.60 12.81 24.17
N LYS A 231 -17.26 13.61 23.15
CA LYS A 231 -17.71 15.00 22.98
C LYS A 231 -19.02 15.08 22.20
N THR A 232 -19.17 14.26 21.17
CA THR A 232 -20.36 14.29 20.29
C THR A 232 -21.38 13.20 20.63
N GLY A 233 -21.01 12.21 21.45
CA GLY A 233 -21.84 11.04 21.75
C GLY A 233 -21.97 10.08 20.57
N MET A 234 -21.27 10.34 19.46
CA MET A 234 -21.34 9.54 18.25
C MET A 234 -20.69 8.17 18.48
N VAL A 235 -21.41 7.10 18.16
CA VAL A 235 -20.88 5.73 18.23
C VAL A 235 -20.35 5.36 16.85
N PHE A 236 -19.03 5.21 16.72
CA PHE A 236 -18.38 4.89 15.46
C PHE A 236 -18.67 3.44 15.02
N ILE A 237 -18.80 2.53 15.98
CA ILE A 237 -19.13 1.12 15.74
C ILE A 237 -20.16 0.67 16.77
N ASN A 238 -21.37 0.37 16.30
CA ASN A 238 -22.46 -0.14 17.13
C ASN A 238 -22.63 -1.65 16.90
N PHE A 239 -22.36 -2.45 17.93
CA PHE A 239 -22.49 -3.92 17.87
C PHE A 239 -23.93 -4.43 18.02
N SER A 240 -24.87 -3.54 18.38
CA SER A 240 -26.25 -3.89 18.75
C SER A 240 -27.25 -3.89 17.57
N HIS A 241 -26.84 -3.53 16.35
CA HIS A 241 -27.77 -3.31 15.21
C HIS A 241 -27.52 -4.22 13.99
N GLU A 242 -26.68 -5.25 14.06
CA GLU A 242 -26.40 -6.13 12.91
C GLU A 242 -27.39 -7.31 12.77
N HIS A 243 -28.69 -6.98 12.69
CA HIS A 243 -29.76 -7.86 12.17
C HIS A 243 -30.58 -7.12 11.10
N GLN A 244 -29.89 -6.55 10.09
CA GLN A 244 -30.49 -6.19 8.81
C GLN A 244 -29.43 -6.31 7.70
N ILE A 245 -28.99 -7.53 7.40
CA ILE A 245 -28.79 -8.08 6.04
C ILE A 245 -29.14 -9.56 6.12
#